data_AF-A0A7L4H8I7-F1
#
_entry.id   AF-A0A7L4H8I7-F1
#
_cell.length_a   1.000
_cell.length_b   1.000
_cell.length_c   1.000
_cell.angle_alpha   90.00
_cell.angle_beta   90.00
_cell.angle_gamma   90.00
#
_symmetry.space_group_name_H-M   'P 1'
#
loop_
_entity.id
_entity.type
_entity.pdbx_description
1 polymer ?
#
loop_
_entity_poly.entity_id
_entity_poly.type
_entity_poly.pdbx_seq_one_letter_code
_entity_poly.pdbx_strand_id
1 'polypeptide(L)' 'QGIYVTRVTEGGPAEVAGLQIGDKIMQVNGWDMTMVTHDQARKRLTKRNEEVVRLLVTRQSLQKAVQQSMMS' A
#
# COMPACT_ATOMS: atom_id res chain seq x y z
N GLN A 1 13.34 -1.83 7.80
CA GLN A 1 13.26 -1.53 6.36
C GLN A 1 11.86 -1.92 5.87
N GLY A 2 11.32 -1.25 4.87
CA GLY A 2 10.00 -1.54 4.32
C GLY A 2 9.71 -0.66 3.11
N ILE A 3 8.63 -0.96 2.40
CA ILE A 3 8.21 -0.19 1.22
C ILE A 3 7.13 0.80 1.65
N TYR A 4 7.36 2.08 1.34
CA TYR A 4 6.48 3.17 1.72
C TYR A 4 6.08 3.98 0.50
N VAL A 5 4.85 4.44 0.48
CA VAL A 5 4.35 5.38 -0.53
C VAL A 5 4.95 6.75 -0.25
N THR A 6 5.80 7.24 -1.14
CA THR A 6 6.45 8.56 -1.02
C THR A 6 5.73 9.64 -1.82
N ARG A 7 4.97 9.26 -2.84
CA ARG A 7 4.20 10.15 -3.70
C ARG A 7 2.93 9.45 -4.17
N VAL A 8 1.88 10.24 -4.36
CA VAL A 8 0.63 9.84 -5.00
C VAL A 8 0.31 10.91 -6.04
N THR A 9 -0.09 10.49 -7.24
CA THR A 9 -0.49 11.41 -8.31
C THR A 9 -1.90 11.90 -8.04
N GLU A 10 -2.07 13.23 -8.01
CA GLU A 10 -3.37 13.90 -7.87
C GLU A 10 -4.30 13.53 -9.03
N GLY A 11 -5.55 13.21 -8.71
CA GLY A 11 -6.57 12.68 -9.63
C GLY A 11 -6.26 11.27 -10.16
N GLY A 12 -5.15 10.65 -9.75
CA GLY A 12 -4.70 9.36 -10.26
C GLY A 12 -5.44 8.17 -9.65
N PRO A 13 -5.33 6.97 -10.25
CA PRO A 13 -6.02 5.77 -9.78
C PRO A 13 -5.64 5.37 -8.34
N ALA A 14 -4.39 5.64 -7.94
CA ALA A 14 -3.93 5.37 -6.58
C ALA A 14 -4.61 6.27 -5.54
N GLU A 15 -4.78 7.57 -5.85
CA GLU A 15 -5.48 8.51 -4.97
C GLU A 15 -6.96 8.15 -4.86
N VAL A 16 -7.61 7.88 -6.01
CA VAL A 16 -9.03 7.48 -6.07
C VAL A 16 -9.27 6.19 -5.27
N ALA A 17 -8.31 5.26 -5.26
CA ALA A 17 -8.36 4.04 -4.45
C ALA A 17 -8.08 4.27 -2.95
N GLY A 18 -7.76 5.50 -2.53
CA GLY A 18 -7.53 5.87 -1.13
C GLY A 18 -6.10 5.64 -0.63
N LEU A 19 -5.14 5.39 -1.53
CA LEU A 19 -3.72 5.29 -1.19
C LEU A 19 -3.20 6.67 -0.76
N GLN A 20 -2.40 6.72 0.29
CA GLN A 20 -1.87 7.98 0.83
C GLN A 20 -0.35 7.94 0.97
N ILE A 21 0.26 9.12 0.89
CA ILE A 21 1.67 9.29 1.25
C ILE A 21 1.86 8.86 2.70
N GLY A 22 2.91 8.06 2.94
CA GLY A 22 3.20 7.47 4.25
C GLY A 22 2.59 6.08 4.48
N ASP A 23 1.72 5.59 3.59
CA ASP A 23 1.25 4.21 3.65
C ASP A 23 2.42 3.23 3.56
N LYS A 24 2.46 2.26 4.47
CA LYS A 24 3.40 1.14 4.40
C LYS A 24 2.75 0.00 3.65
N ILE A 25 3.38 -0.43 2.57
CA ILE A 25 2.90 -1.54 1.74
C ILE A 25 3.31 -2.86 2.39
N MET A 26 2.33 -3.68 2.72
CA MET A 26 2.50 -4.99 3.35
C MET A 26 2.38 -6.12 2.32
N GLN A 27 1.55 -5.96 1.30
CA GLN A 27 1.34 -6.97 0.26
C GLN A 27 1.08 -6.32 -1.11
N VAL A 28 1.56 -6.96 -2.18
CA VAL A 28 1.26 -6.62 -3.58
C VAL A 28 0.75 -7.88 -4.29
N ASN A 29 -0.52 -7.93 -4.69
CA ASN A 29 -1.10 -9.06 -5.44
C ASN A 29 -0.81 -10.45 -4.81
N GLY A 30 -0.89 -10.55 -3.48
CA GLY A 30 -0.58 -11.81 -2.77
C GLY A 30 0.84 -11.91 -2.21
N TRP A 31 1.78 -11.10 -2.72
CA TRP A 31 3.20 -11.19 -2.36
C TRP A 31 3.51 -10.34 -1.15
N ASP A 32 4.08 -10.95 -0.10
CA ASP A 32 4.55 -10.24 1.09
C ASP A 32 5.66 -9.24 0.74
N MET A 33 5.54 -8.01 1.26
CA MET A 33 6.47 -6.91 1.04
C MET A 33 7.25 -6.51 2.31
N THR A 34 7.16 -7.30 3.38
CA THR A 34 7.74 -6.90 4.69
C THR A 34 9.27 -6.91 4.67
N MET A 35 9.87 -7.82 3.91
CA MET A 35 11.31 -8.10 3.90
C MET A 35 11.88 -8.18 2.47
N VAL A 36 11.35 -7.38 1.55
CA VAL A 36 11.83 -7.34 0.16
C VAL A 36 12.80 -6.20 -0.09
N THR A 37 13.67 -6.37 -1.08
CA THR A 37 14.49 -5.26 -1.59
C THR A 37 13.64 -4.28 -2.39
N HIS A 38 14.14 -3.07 -2.58
CA HIS A 38 13.49 -2.07 -3.43
C HIS A 38 13.26 -2.58 -4.86
N ASP A 39 14.24 -3.28 -5.45
CA ASP A 39 14.10 -3.82 -6.82
C ASP A 39 13.04 -4.93 -6.90
N GLN A 40 12.97 -5.79 -5.89
CA GLN A 40 11.92 -6.81 -5.81
C GLN A 40 10.53 -6.16 -5.72
N ALA A 41 10.36 -5.14 -4.87
CA ALA A 41 9.10 -4.40 -4.78
C ALA A 41 8.72 -3.76 -6.12
N ARG A 42 9.66 -3.07 -6.78
CA ARG A 42 9.48 -2.48 -8.11
C ARG A 42 8.99 -3.52 -9.11
N LYS A 43 9.67 -4.68 -9.19
CA LYS A 43 9.29 -5.77 -10.10
C LYS A 43 7.87 -6.27 -9.87
N ARG A 44 7.39 -6.32 -8.64
CA ARG A 44 6.02 -6.73 -8.32
C ARG A 44 4.99 -5.67 -8.69
N LEU A 45 5.31 -4.39 -8.51
CA LEU A 45 4.42 -3.26 -8.81
C LEU A 45 4.28 -2.97 -10.31
N THR A 46 5.28 -3.29 -11.12
CA THR A 46 5.34 -2.88 -12.54
C THR A 46 5.21 -4.04 -13.54
N LYS A 47 4.51 -5.11 -13.17
CA LYS A 47 4.30 -6.25 -14.08
C LYS A 47 3.35 -5.86 -15.22
N ARG A 48 3.84 -5.98 -16.46
CA ARG A 48 3.07 -5.59 -17.66
C ARG A 48 1.80 -6.41 -17.91
N ASN A 49 1.73 -7.62 -17.38
CA ASN A 49 0.59 -8.53 -17.54
C ASN A 49 -0.39 -8.47 -16.34
N GLU A 50 -0.22 -7.51 -15.43
CA GLU A 50 -1.13 -7.28 -14.30
C GLU A 50 -1.69 -5.86 -14.41
N GLU A 51 -2.88 -5.72 -15.00
CA GLU A 51 -3.54 -4.40 -15.18
C GLU A 51 -3.96 -3.76 -13.85
N VAL A 52 -4.26 -4.60 -12.84
CA VAL A 52 -4.70 -4.16 -11.51
C VAL A 52 -3.70 -4.63 -10.45
N VAL A 53 -3.32 -3.70 -9.59
CA VAL A 53 -2.47 -3.97 -8.42
C VAL A 53 -3.31 -3.84 -7.15
N ARG A 54 -3.52 -4.95 -6.44
CA ARG A 54 -4.16 -4.99 -5.13
C ARG A 54 -3.11 -4.88 -4.04
N LEU A 55 -3.27 -3.88 -3.19
CA LEU A 55 -2.34 -3.60 -2.09
C LEU A 55 -3.01 -3.92 -0.75
N LEU A 56 -2.24 -4.51 0.17
CA LEU A 56 -2.53 -4.38 1.60
C LEU A 56 -1.59 -3.34 2.16
N VAL A 57 -2.15 -2.32 2.82
CA VAL A 57 -1.39 -1.22 3.40
C VAL A 57 -1.73 -1.04 4.87
N THR A 58 -0.81 -0.45 5.62
CA THR A 58 -1.06 0.03 6.98
C THR A 58 -0.73 1.51 7.09
N ARG A 59 -1.53 2.20 7.90
CA ARG A 59 -1.45 3.63 8.16
C ARG A 59 -1.73 3.87 9.64
N GLN A 60 -0.99 4.78 10.27
CA GLN A 60 -1.15 5.05 11.70
C GLN A 60 -2.56 5.51 12.05
N SER A 61 -3.22 6.28 11.19
CA SER A 61 -4.60 6.73 11.41
C SER A 61 -5.62 5.59 11.36
N LEU A 62 -5.36 4.50 10.63
CA LEU A 62 -6.26 3.34 10.56
C LEU A 62 -6.30 2.57 11.89
N GLN A 63 -5.24 2.64 12.71
CA GLN A 63 -5.24 2.02 14.04
C GLN A 63 -6.29 2.67 14.97
N LYS A 64 -6.55 3.98 14.78
CA LYS A 64 -7.59 4.68 15.54
C LYS A 64 -9.00 4.20 15.18
N ALA A 65 -9.21 3.73 13.94
CA ALA A 65 -10.50 3.21 13.51
C ALA A 65 -10.87 1.92 14.26
N VAL A 66 -9.89 1.04 14.52
CA VAL A 66 -10.08 -0.16 15.34
C VAL A 66 -10.52 0.24 16.76
N GLN A 67 -9.83 1.21 17.37
CA GLN A 67 -10.19 1.70 18.70
C GLN A 67 -11.63 2.25 18.77
N GLN A 68 -12.05 3.01 17.75
CA GLN A 68 -13.40 3.57 17.67
C GLN A 68 -14.45 2.46 17.54
N SER A 69 -14.20 1.45 16.70
CA SER A 69 -15.13 0.32 16.50
C SER A 69 -15.36 -0.54 17.75
N MET A 70 -14.38 -0.58 18.67
CA MET A 70 -14.51 -1.30 19.94
C MET A 70 -15.26 -0.52 21.02
N MET A 71 -15.46 0.79 20.82
CA MET A 71 -16.15 1.68 21.75
C MET A 71 -17.62 1.91 21.39
N SER A 72 -18.07 1.39 20.26
CA SER A 72 -19.47 1.39 19.78
C SER A 72 -20.12 0.04 20.01
#